data_AF-B7PQU3-F1
#
_entry.id   AF-B7PQU3-F1
#
_cell.length_a   1.000
_cell.length_b   1.000
_cell.length_c   1.000
_cell.angle_alpha   90.00
_cell.angle_beta   90.00
_cell.angle_gamma   90.00
#
_symmetry.space_group_name_H-M   'P 1'
#
loop_
_entity.id
_entity.type
_entity.pdbx_description
1 polymer ?
#
loop_
_entity_poly.entity_id
_entity_poly.type
_entity_poly.pdbx_seq_one_letter_code
_entity_poly.pdbx_strand_id
1 'polypeptide(L)'
;MVSLLDVTPTVLDWFGIQPPDYDIFGKPVILTGASVLPLVGADGGGEGASGEERAVFASHSLHEATMYYPMRAVRSRGFKLIHNLGFKMPFPIDQDFYVSPTFQERI
;
A
#
# COMPACT_ATOMS: atom_id res chain seq x y z
N MET A 1 1.18 11.48 -4.55
CA MET A 1 0.48 10.69 -3.50
C MET A 1 1.50 9.86 -2.75
N VAL A 2 1.20 9.48 -1.51
CA VAL A 2 2.08 8.66 -0.65
C VAL A 2 1.43 7.32 -0.33
N SER A 3 2.25 6.32 0.03
CA SER A 3 1.87 4.96 0.40
C SER A 3 2.47 4.58 1.75
N LEU A 4 1.89 3.62 2.47
CA LEU A 4 2.53 3.07 3.68
C LEU A 4 3.89 2.42 3.38
N LEU A 5 4.13 2.01 2.13
CA LEU A 5 5.44 1.55 1.66
C LEU A 5 6.54 2.63 1.72
N ASP A 6 6.16 3.90 1.81
CA ASP A 6 7.08 5.04 1.93
C ASP A 6 7.61 5.21 3.37
N VAL A 7 6.98 4.57 4.38
CA VAL A 7 7.39 4.72 5.79
C VAL A 7 8.78 4.16 6.06
N THR A 8 9.06 2.92 5.67
CA THR A 8 10.38 2.31 5.86
C THR A 8 11.51 3.15 5.25
N PRO A 9 11.48 3.52 3.95
CA PRO A 9 12.54 4.37 3.39
C PRO A 9 12.61 5.76 4.05
N THR A 10 11.50 6.32 4.53
CA THR A 10 11.50 7.58 5.29
C THR A 10 12.23 7.45 6.62
N VAL A 11 11.97 6.37 7.38
CA VAL A 11 12.64 6.13 8.67
C VAL A 11 14.13 5.87 8.46
N LEU A 12 14.49 5.09 7.45
CA LEU A 12 15.90 4.84 7.11
C LEU A 12 16.63 6.13 6.73
N ASP A 13 16.01 6.96 5.89
CA ASP A 13 16.55 8.28 5.50
C ASP A 13 16.71 9.20 6.71
N TRP A 14 15.72 9.25 7.61
CA TRP A 14 15.80 10.05 8.84
C TRP A 14 17.00 9.71 9.72
N PHE A 15 17.36 8.43 9.80
CA PHE A 15 18.51 7.96 10.58
C PHE A 15 19.81 7.88 9.76
N GLY A 16 19.81 8.26 8.48
CA GLY A 16 20.98 8.16 7.60
C GLY A 16 21.42 6.72 7.34
N ILE A 17 20.50 5.75 7.38
CA ILE A 17 20.78 4.32 7.20
C ILE A 17 20.49 3.92 5.76
N GLN A 18 21.46 3.27 5.10
CA GLN A 18 21.25 2.68 3.77
C GLN A 18 20.50 1.34 3.89
N PRO A 19 19.50 1.07 3.03
CA PRO A 19 18.88 -0.25 2.96
C PRO A 19 19.95 -1.33 2.71
N PRO A 20 19.89 -2.49 3.39
CA PRO A 20 20.86 -3.55 3.16
C PRO A 20 20.64 -4.21 1.80
N ASP A 21 21.74 -4.62 1.16
CA ASP A 21 21.70 -5.46 -0.05
C ASP A 21 21.53 -6.92 0.35
N TYR A 22 20.39 -7.52 0.00
CA TYR A 22 20.12 -8.94 0.21
C TYR A 22 19.10 -9.50 -0.78
N ASP A 23 19.10 -10.82 -0.89
CA ASP A 23 18.21 -11.56 -1.78
C ASP A 23 17.22 -12.43 -1.01
N ILE A 24 16.01 -12.58 -1.57
CA ILE A 24 15.05 -13.60 -1.16
C ILE A 24 14.83 -14.52 -2.37
N PHE A 25 15.11 -15.81 -2.22
CA PHE A 25 15.03 -16.80 -3.31
C PHE A 25 15.85 -16.41 -4.57
N GLY A 26 17.03 -15.82 -4.37
CA GLY A 26 17.91 -15.38 -5.46
C GLY A 26 17.41 -14.14 -6.22
N LYS A 27 16.47 -13.39 -5.64
CA LYS A 27 15.97 -12.13 -6.19
C LYS A 27 16.31 -10.97 -5.24
N PRO A 28 16.91 -9.88 -5.74
CA PRO A 28 17.25 -8.73 -4.91
C PRO A 28 15.99 -8.05 -4.39
N VAL A 29 16.02 -7.68 -3.10
CA VAL A 29 14.94 -6.94 -2.47
C VAL A 29 15.16 -5.45 -2.70
N ILE A 30 14.22 -4.82 -3.41
CA ILE A 30 14.27 -3.38 -3.72
C ILE A 30 13.02 -2.71 -3.12
N LEU A 31 13.22 -1.68 -2.31
CA LEU A 31 12.12 -0.86 -1.80
C LEU A 31 11.55 -0.02 -2.95
N THR A 32 10.25 -0.10 -3.16
CA THR A 32 9.53 0.72 -4.16
C THR A 32 8.95 2.02 -3.57
N GLY A 33 8.96 2.12 -2.24
CA GLY A 33 8.67 3.35 -1.52
C GLY A 33 9.77 4.40 -1.70
N ALA A 34 9.46 5.65 -1.39
CA ALA A 34 10.45 6.74 -1.34
C ALA A 34 10.30 7.53 -0.04
N SER A 35 11.38 8.12 0.46
CA SER A 35 11.32 8.98 1.65
C SER A 35 10.38 10.17 1.41
N VAL A 36 9.53 10.48 2.40
CA VAL A 36 8.65 11.65 2.37
C VAL A 36 9.22 12.86 3.11
N LEU A 37 10.42 12.76 3.70
CA LEU A 37 11.07 13.88 4.38
C LEU A 37 11.20 15.14 3.50
N PRO A 38 11.53 15.03 2.18
CA PRO A 38 11.59 16.21 1.31
C PRO A 38 10.26 16.98 1.21
N LEU A 39 9.13 16.28 1.38
CA LEU A 39 7.79 16.88 1.30
C LEU A 39 7.43 17.70 2.54
N VAL A 40 8.11 17.48 3.66
CA VAL A 40 7.85 18.19 4.92
C VAL A 40 8.73 19.43 5.01
N GLY A 41 9.98 19.38 4.51
CA GLY A 41 10.97 20.43 4.70
C GLY A 41 11.46 20.53 6.14
N ALA A 42 12.60 21.18 6.37
CA ALA A 42 13.17 21.34 7.71
C ALA A 42 12.35 22.27 8.63
N ASP A 43 11.54 23.14 8.04
CA ASP A 43 10.76 24.21 8.65
C ASP A 43 9.25 24.12 8.35
N GLY A 44 8.79 23.01 7.75
CA GLY A 44 7.40 22.86 7.30
C GLY A 44 7.12 23.46 5.91
N GLY A 45 8.13 24.03 5.25
CA GLY A 45 8.05 24.62 3.91
C GLY A 45 8.49 23.69 2.78
N GLY A 46 8.33 22.37 2.94
CA GLY A 46 8.82 21.35 2.02
C GLY A 46 8.57 21.66 0.54
N GLU A 47 9.53 21.27 -0.30
CA GLU A 47 9.41 21.44 -1.75
C GLU A 47 8.16 20.68 -2.21
N GLY A 48 7.17 21.43 -2.70
CA GLY A 48 5.99 20.82 -3.31
C GLY A 48 6.45 19.86 -4.40
N ALA A 49 5.93 18.63 -4.38
CA ALA A 49 6.37 17.56 -5.28
C ALA A 49 6.43 18.05 -6.74
N SER A 50 7.62 18.43 -7.20
CA SER A 50 7.87 19.00 -8.52
C SER A 50 8.12 17.92 -9.58
N GLY A 51 7.79 16.67 -9.25
CA GLY A 51 7.95 15.50 -10.11
C GLY A 51 6.65 15.05 -10.79
N GLU A 52 6.81 14.16 -11.77
CA GLU A 52 5.70 13.44 -12.42
C GLU A 52 4.71 12.87 -11.40
N GLU A 53 3.43 12.84 -11.78
CA GLU A 53 2.35 12.37 -10.91
C GLU A 53 2.54 10.88 -10.54
N ARG A 54 3.18 10.62 -9.40
CA ARG A 54 3.40 9.25 -8.88
C ARG A 54 2.08 8.56 -8.54
N ALA A 55 1.81 7.45 -9.20
CA ALA A 55 0.75 6.52 -8.80
C ALA A 55 1.14 5.71 -7.55
N VAL A 56 0.15 5.29 -6.77
CA VAL A 56 0.35 4.36 -5.64
C VAL A 56 -0.25 3.00 -5.97
N PHE A 57 0.41 1.95 -5.52
CA PHE A 57 0.04 0.56 -5.81
C PHE A 57 -0.39 -0.17 -4.54
N ALA A 58 -1.31 -1.13 -4.69
CA ALA A 58 -1.73 -2.02 -3.62
C ALA A 58 -1.90 -3.45 -4.13
N SER A 59 -1.60 -4.41 -3.26
CA SER A 59 -1.74 -5.84 -3.53
C SER A 59 -2.35 -6.51 -2.31
N HIS A 60 -3.46 -7.20 -2.51
CA HIS A 60 -4.14 -8.00 -1.48
C HIS A 60 -4.35 -9.41 -2.03
N SER A 61 -4.13 -10.43 -1.21
CA SER A 61 -4.28 -11.84 -1.63
C SER A 61 -5.30 -12.57 -0.77
N LEU A 62 -5.08 -12.58 0.54
CA LEU A 62 -5.99 -13.15 1.54
C LEU A 62 -6.20 -12.13 2.66
N HIS A 63 -7.36 -12.22 3.30
CA HIS A 63 -7.62 -11.59 4.60
C HIS A 63 -7.52 -12.65 5.71
N GLU A 64 -8.54 -13.51 5.86
CA GLU A 64 -8.40 -14.78 6.57
C GLU A 64 -7.87 -15.88 5.64
N ALA A 65 -7.38 -16.99 6.21
CA ALA A 65 -6.90 -18.14 5.43
C ALA A 65 -7.99 -18.74 4.52
N THR A 66 -9.27 -18.60 4.88
CA THR A 66 -10.45 -19.05 4.12
C THR A 66 -10.90 -18.05 3.04
N MET A 67 -10.36 -16.82 3.04
CA MET A 67 -10.84 -15.70 2.22
C MET A 67 -9.90 -15.42 1.05
N TYR A 68 -9.76 -16.38 0.14
CA TYR A 68 -8.93 -16.22 -1.07
C TYR A 68 -9.65 -15.38 -2.15
N TYR A 69 -9.49 -14.05 -2.08
CA TYR A 69 -10.01 -13.11 -3.09
C TYR A 69 -8.92 -12.10 -3.50
N PRO A 70 -7.98 -12.48 -4.39
CA PRO A 70 -6.84 -11.62 -4.70
C PRO A 70 -7.23 -10.40 -5.53
N MET A 71 -6.67 -9.24 -5.14
CA MET A 71 -6.88 -7.95 -5.78
C MET A 71 -5.54 -7.26 -6.05
N ARG A 72 -5.45 -6.56 -7.19
CA ARG A 72 -4.34 -5.64 -7.51
C ARG A 72 -4.93 -4.27 -7.80
N ALA A 73 -4.32 -3.21 -7.28
CA ALA A 73 -4.82 -1.87 -7.52
C ALA A 73 -3.69 -0.88 -7.81
N VAL A 74 -4.03 0.12 -8.62
CA VAL A 74 -3.22 1.30 -8.87
C VAL A 74 -4.12 2.52 -8.75
N ARG A 75 -3.61 3.59 -8.12
CA ARG A 75 -4.33 4.85 -7.95
C ARG A 75 -3.44 6.01 -8.37
N SER A 76 -3.94 6.84 -9.28
CA SER A 76 -3.42 8.18 -9.57
C SER A 76 -4.28 9.25 -8.85
N ARG A 77 -4.03 10.54 -9.07
CA ARG A 77 -4.75 11.62 -8.39
C ARG A 77 -6.24 11.61 -8.75
N GLY A 78 -6.54 11.38 -10.02
CA GLY A 78 -7.90 11.39 -10.57
C GLY A 78 -8.53 10.00 -10.76
N PHE A 79 -7.74 8.93 -10.77
CA PHE A 79 -8.21 7.61 -11.17
C PHE A 79 -7.81 6.52 -10.18
N LYS A 80 -8.64 5.48 -10.07
CA LYS A 80 -8.35 4.26 -9.33
C LYS A 80 -8.79 3.07 -10.17
N LEU A 81 -7.86 2.14 -10.41
CA LEU A 81 -8.13 0.87 -11.04
C LEU A 81 -7.96 -0.26 -10.01
N ILE A 82 -8.94 -1.16 -9.95
CA ILE A 82 -8.87 -2.39 -9.16
C ILE A 82 -9.10 -3.57 -10.10
N HIS A 83 -8.20 -4.53 -10.07
CA HIS A 83 -8.33 -5.80 -10.79
C HIS A 83 -8.60 -6.92 -9.78
N ASN A 84 -9.84 -7.43 -9.81
CA ASN A 84 -10.29 -8.56 -8.99
C ASN A 84 -9.95 -9.87 -9.72
N LEU A 85 -8.93 -10.59 -9.25
CA LEU A 85 -8.50 -11.84 -9.88
C LEU A 85 -9.52 -12.97 -9.62
N GLY A 86 -10.19 -12.94 -8.46
CA GLY A 86 -11.25 -13.86 -8.07
C GLY A 86 -12.66 -13.46 -8.52
N PHE A 87 -12.82 -12.60 -9.54
CA PHE A 87 -14.11 -11.95 -9.86
C PHE A 87 -15.31 -12.87 -10.13
N LYS A 88 -15.08 -14.16 -10.44
CA LYS A 88 -16.14 -15.15 -10.67
C LYS A 88 -16.71 -15.77 -9.39
N MET A 89 -16.08 -15.52 -8.24
CA MET A 89 -16.52 -15.97 -6.92
C MET A 89 -17.16 -14.82 -6.14
N PRO A 90 -18.04 -15.09 -5.16
CA PRO A 90 -18.52 -14.05 -4.26
C PRO A 90 -17.36 -13.42 -3.47
N PHE A 91 -17.47 -12.13 -3.17
CA PHE A 91 -16.53 -11.45 -2.29
C PHE A 91 -16.71 -12.00 -0.85
N PRO A 92 -15.65 -12.48 -0.20
CA PRO A 92 -15.75 -13.08 1.13
C PRO A 92 -15.92 -12.01 2.20
N ILE A 93 -16.58 -12.37 3.31
CA ILE A 93 -16.78 -11.53 4.49
C ILE A 93 -16.07 -12.19 5.67
N ASP A 94 -15.23 -11.43 6.37
CA ASP A 94 -14.52 -11.90 7.56
C ASP A 94 -15.45 -12.02 8.77
N GLN A 95 -15.07 -12.89 9.71
CA GLN A 95 -15.92 -13.26 10.85
C GLN A 95 -16.14 -12.09 11.80
N ASP A 96 -15.11 -11.26 12.00
CA ASP A 96 -15.17 -10.09 12.87
C ASP A 96 -16.12 -9.02 12.28
N PHE A 97 -16.03 -8.75 10.98
CA PHE A 97 -16.95 -7.84 10.31
C PHE A 97 -18.37 -8.39 10.20
N TYR A 98 -18.53 -9.71 9.98
CA TYR A 98 -19.83 -10.35 9.87
C TYR A 98 -20.71 -10.12 11.11
N VAL A 99 -20.13 -10.20 12.32
CA VAL A 99 -20.86 -9.99 13.59
C VAL A 99 -21.03 -8.51 13.97
N SER A 100 -20.53 -7.57 13.16
CA SER A 100 -20.65 -6.15 13.45
C SER A 100 -22.12 -5.68 13.37
N PRO A 101 -22.57 -4.77 14.27
CA PRO A 101 -23.94 -4.26 14.25
C PRO A 101 -24.36 -3.68 12.89
N THR A 102 -23.47 -2.96 12.22
CA THR A 102 -23.72 -2.36 10.91
C THR A 102 -23.95 -3.39 9.80
N PHE A 103 -23.25 -4.53 9.84
CA PHE A 103 -23.45 -5.60 8.84
C PHE A 103 -24.75 -6.37 9.10
N GLN A 104 -25.07 -6.61 10.37
CA GLN A 104 -26.29 -7.31 10.79
C GLN A 104 -27.57 -6.49 10.59
N GLU A 105 -27.50 -5.15 10.58
CA GLU A 105 -28.67 -4.29 10.33
C GLU A 105 -29.32 -4.54 8.95
N ARG A 106 -28.58 -5.16 8.00
CA ARG A 106 -29.01 -5.38 6.62
C ARG A 106 -29.22 -6.83 6.22
N ILE A 107 -29.18 -7.76 7.18
CA ILE A 107 -29.49 -9.19 7.00
C ILE A 107 -30.82 -9.48 7.68
#